data_AF-A0A2V7CJ80-F1
#
_entry.id   AF-A0A2V7CJ80-F1
#
_cell.length_a   1.000
_cell.length_b   1.000
_cell.length_c   1.000
_cell.angle_alpha   90.00
_cell.angle_beta   90.00
_cell.angle_gamma   90.00
#
_symmetry.space_group_name_H-M   'P 1'
#
loop_
_entity.id
_entity.type
_entity.pdbx_description
1 polymer ?
#
loop_
_entity_poly.entity_id
_entity_poly.type
_entity_poly.pdbx_seq_one_letter_code
_entity_poly.pdbx_strand_id
1 'polypeptide(L)'
;LALLTWHTGPEVRSTQNRMEPPPQPNREAVAALPVRTQAALLDALEESIYTQPPTDWSKVTNLGQMRAVPEVKNTVNLAQQYADLGYDPDALISRLATIVVHDNFTEMHAFKHHQATFEEFHATRLPWRWRHLVSAAQASAISYGKNMEVYEEAVELLHA
;
A
#
# COMPACT_ATOMS: atom_id res chain seq x y z
N LEU A 1 -4.98 18.60 14.34
CA LEU A 1 -3.68 18.82 13.70
C LEU A 1 -3.82 18.46 12.22
N ALA A 2 -3.46 19.34 11.29
CA ALA A 2 -3.29 18.96 9.88
C ALA A 2 -1.84 18.50 9.73
N LEU A 3 -1.63 17.23 9.40
CA LEU A 3 -0.31 16.66 9.18
C LEU A 3 0.20 17.14 7.81
N LEU A 4 0.82 18.32 7.81
CA LEU A 4 1.27 19.04 6.61
C LEU A 4 2.61 18.53 6.06
N THR A 5 3.26 17.56 6.71
CA THR A 5 4.66 17.21 6.43
C THR A 5 4.83 15.99 5.52
N TRP A 6 4.00 14.94 5.66
CA TRP A 6 4.17 13.73 4.85
C TRP A 6 3.68 13.90 3.41
N HIS A 7 2.42 14.29 3.21
CA HIS A 7 1.81 14.41 1.88
C HIS A 7 2.41 15.53 1.00
N THR A 8 3.24 16.41 1.56
CA THR A 8 3.92 17.49 0.83
C THR A 8 5.39 17.19 0.56
N GLY A 9 5.96 16.15 1.20
CA GLY A 9 7.34 15.74 1.00
C GLY A 9 7.62 15.35 -0.46
N PRO A 10 8.81 15.63 -1.00
CA PRO A 10 9.13 15.39 -2.40
C PRO A 10 9.01 13.93 -2.81
N GLU A 11 9.37 12.99 -1.93
CA GLU A 11 9.23 11.54 -2.16
C GLU A 11 7.76 11.10 -2.25
N VAL A 12 6.90 11.65 -1.38
CA VAL A 12 5.46 11.35 -1.37
C VAL A 12 4.75 11.98 -2.56
N ARG A 13 5.08 13.23 -2.92
CA ARG A 13 4.57 13.87 -4.14
C ARG A 13 5.06 13.18 -5.41
N SER A 14 6.31 12.73 -5.44
CA SER A 14 6.83 11.89 -6.51
C SER A 14 6.02 10.60 -6.62
N THR A 15 5.73 9.95 -5.49
CA THR A 15 4.93 8.71 -5.44
C THR A 15 3.48 8.94 -5.86
N GLN A 16 2.85 10.07 -5.49
CA GLN A 16 1.52 10.45 -5.99
C GLN A 16 1.50 10.57 -7.52
N ASN A 17 2.57 11.14 -8.10
CA ASN A 17 2.73 11.24 -9.55
C ASN A 17 3.05 9.89 -10.21
N ARG A 18 3.35 8.82 -9.46
CA ARG A 18 3.52 7.48 -10.03
C ARG A 18 2.20 6.87 -10.45
N MET A 19 1.07 7.34 -9.96
CA MET A 19 -0.23 6.84 -10.42
C MET A 19 -0.64 7.47 -11.75
N GLU A 20 -1.43 6.74 -12.53
CA GLU A 20 -2.18 7.35 -13.62
C GLU A 20 -3.09 8.47 -13.09
N PRO A 21 -3.27 9.56 -13.87
CA PRO A 21 -4.01 10.73 -13.44
C PRO A 21 -5.46 10.46 -12.99
N PRO A 22 -6.01 11.34 -12.12
CA PRO A 22 -7.20 11.14 -11.27
C PRO A 22 -8.54 10.88 -12.00
N PRO A 23 -9.60 10.46 -11.26
CA PRO A 23 -9.68 10.31 -9.80
C PRO A 23 -9.32 8.92 -9.27
N GLN A 24 -8.53 8.91 -8.17
CA GLN A 24 -8.25 7.73 -7.36
C GLN A 24 -8.46 8.09 -5.87
N PRO A 25 -9.16 7.26 -5.08
CA PRO A 25 -9.92 6.07 -5.49
C PRO A 25 -11.07 6.41 -6.44
N ASN A 26 -11.38 5.50 -7.37
CA ASN A 26 -12.50 5.69 -8.29
C ASN A 26 -13.80 5.30 -7.58
N ARG A 27 -14.62 6.29 -7.22
CA ARG A 27 -15.87 6.09 -6.46
C ARG A 27 -16.87 5.17 -7.16
N GLU A 28 -16.99 5.24 -8.47
CA GLU A 28 -17.89 4.37 -9.24
C GLU A 28 -17.38 2.93 -9.24
N ALA A 29 -16.07 2.74 -9.42
CA ALA A 29 -15.47 1.41 -9.36
C ALA A 29 -15.59 0.80 -7.96
N VAL A 30 -15.40 1.59 -6.90
CA VAL A 30 -15.60 1.14 -5.51
C VAL A 30 -17.05 0.73 -5.27
N ALA A 31 -18.02 1.51 -5.75
CA ALA A 31 -19.44 1.20 -5.61
C ALA A 31 -19.86 -0.06 -6.39
N ALA A 32 -19.17 -0.39 -7.48
CA ALA A 32 -19.40 -1.59 -8.27
C ALA A 32 -18.75 -2.86 -7.68
N LEU A 33 -17.87 -2.74 -6.70
CA LEU A 33 -17.26 -3.90 -6.04
C LEU A 33 -18.32 -4.70 -5.28
N PRO A 34 -18.28 -6.05 -5.34
CA PRO A 34 -19.14 -6.85 -4.48
C PRO A 34 -18.80 -6.57 -3.02
N VAL A 35 -19.82 -6.44 -2.18
CA VAL A 35 -19.62 -6.31 -0.72
C VAL A 35 -19.05 -7.63 -0.22
N ARG A 36 -17.91 -7.58 0.47
CA ARG A 36 -17.29 -8.75 1.11
C ARG A 36 -17.21 -8.52 2.61
N THR A 37 -17.05 -9.59 3.37
CA THR A 37 -16.74 -9.52 4.80
C THR A 37 -15.36 -8.92 5.01
N GLN A 38 -15.05 -8.49 6.25
CA GLN A 38 -13.72 -7.99 6.60
C GLN A 38 -12.61 -8.96 6.19
N ALA A 39 -12.73 -10.24 6.56
CA ALA A 39 -11.75 -11.26 6.22
C ALA A 39 -11.57 -11.42 4.70
N ALA A 40 -12.66 -11.54 3.95
CA ALA A 40 -12.60 -11.71 2.49
C ALA A 40 -12.04 -10.46 1.78
N LEU A 41 -12.23 -9.26 2.33
CA LEU A 41 -11.61 -8.05 1.80
C LEU A 41 -10.11 -7.95 2.11
N LEU A 42 -9.68 -8.41 3.30
CA LEU A 42 -8.25 -8.51 3.64
C LEU A 42 -7.55 -9.49 2.70
N ASP A 43 -8.15 -10.66 2.46
CA ASP A 43 -7.57 -11.66 1.57
C ASP A 43 -7.52 -11.16 0.11
N ALA A 44 -8.55 -10.45 -0.36
CA ALA A 44 -8.55 -9.84 -1.69
C ALA A 44 -7.50 -8.71 -1.83
N LEU A 45 -7.29 -7.92 -0.77
CA LEU A 45 -6.24 -6.88 -0.73
C LEU A 45 -4.85 -7.51 -0.82
N GLU A 46 -4.63 -8.55 -0.03
CA GLU A 46 -3.40 -9.32 -0.04
C GLU A 46 -3.12 -9.92 -1.42
N GLU A 47 -4.08 -10.65 -1.99
CA GLU A 47 -3.97 -11.24 -3.33
C GLU A 47 -3.70 -10.16 -4.39
N SER A 48 -4.39 -9.02 -4.33
CA SER A 48 -4.15 -7.90 -5.24
C SER A 48 -2.71 -7.39 -5.13
N ILE A 49 -2.13 -7.31 -3.93
CA ILE A 49 -0.73 -6.88 -3.76
C ILE A 49 0.26 -7.95 -4.27
N TYR A 50 0.07 -9.21 -3.90
CA TYR A 50 0.97 -10.31 -4.32
C TYR A 50 1.01 -10.53 -5.83
N THR A 51 -0.10 -10.25 -6.51
CA THR A 51 -0.23 -10.43 -7.96
C THR A 51 0.35 -9.27 -8.77
N GLN A 52 0.73 -8.15 -8.14
CA GLN A 52 1.30 -7.01 -8.87
C GLN A 52 2.54 -7.44 -9.67
N PRO A 53 2.68 -7.03 -10.94
CA PRO A 53 3.91 -7.24 -11.69
C PRO A 53 5.08 -6.54 -10.98
N PRO A 54 6.23 -7.21 -10.81
CA PRO A 54 7.37 -6.59 -10.17
C PRO A 54 7.87 -5.42 -11.02
N THR A 55 8.25 -4.33 -10.36
CA THR A 55 8.98 -3.25 -11.04
C THR A 55 10.37 -3.78 -11.41
N ASP A 56 10.85 -3.50 -12.62
CA ASP A 56 12.24 -3.80 -13.00
C ASP A 56 13.11 -2.56 -12.79
N TRP A 57 13.70 -2.42 -11.59
CA TRP A 57 14.51 -1.25 -11.24
C TRP A 57 15.73 -1.07 -12.15
N SER A 58 16.27 -2.14 -12.74
CA SER A 58 17.40 -2.03 -13.67
C SER A 58 17.05 -1.22 -14.91
N LYS A 59 15.75 -1.16 -15.26
CA LYS A 59 15.22 -0.39 -16.39
C LYS A 59 14.70 0.99 -15.99
N VAL A 60 14.64 1.30 -14.70
CA VAL A 60 14.18 2.61 -14.21
C VAL A 60 15.31 3.62 -14.34
N THR A 61 15.29 4.41 -15.41
CA THR A 61 16.29 5.45 -15.68
C THR A 61 15.91 6.81 -15.08
N ASN A 62 14.63 7.04 -14.79
CA ASN A 62 14.13 8.26 -14.16
C ASN A 62 12.96 7.95 -13.21
N LEU A 63 13.22 8.02 -11.90
CA LEU A 63 12.23 7.79 -10.85
C LEU A 63 11.02 8.75 -10.91
N GLY A 64 11.21 9.98 -11.40
CA GLY A 64 10.13 10.96 -11.53
C GLY A 64 9.15 10.65 -12.68
N GLN A 65 9.58 9.86 -13.66
CA GLN A 65 8.78 9.43 -14.80
C GLN A 65 8.21 8.02 -14.65
N MET A 66 8.69 7.26 -13.67
CA MET A 66 8.13 5.94 -13.35
C MET A 66 6.63 6.07 -13.05
N ARG A 67 5.85 5.13 -13.58
CA ARG A 67 4.44 4.97 -13.27
C ARG A 67 4.21 3.58 -12.71
N ALA A 68 3.39 3.52 -11.65
CA ALA A 68 2.85 2.28 -11.15
C ALA A 68 1.96 1.65 -12.23
N VAL A 69 1.91 0.33 -12.23
CA VAL A 69 1.05 -0.39 -13.14
C VAL A 69 -0.44 -0.09 -12.85
N PRO A 70 -1.32 -0.08 -13.87
CA PRO A 70 -2.73 0.30 -13.69
C PRO A 70 -3.47 -0.54 -12.64
N GLU A 71 -3.05 -1.79 -12.45
CA GLU A 71 -3.64 -2.78 -11.52
C GLU A 71 -3.56 -2.34 -10.05
N VAL A 72 -2.63 -1.45 -9.69
CA VAL A 72 -2.56 -0.87 -8.33
C VAL A 72 -3.87 -0.17 -7.95
N LYS A 73 -4.63 0.34 -8.93
CA LYS A 73 -5.97 0.94 -8.71
C LYS A 73 -6.94 -0.05 -8.07
N ASN A 74 -6.81 -1.35 -8.34
CA ASN A 74 -7.68 -2.37 -7.74
C ASN A 74 -7.45 -2.44 -6.23
N THR A 75 -6.19 -2.48 -5.79
CA THR A 75 -5.82 -2.43 -4.37
C THR A 75 -6.36 -1.16 -3.69
N VAL A 76 -6.21 0.00 -4.34
CA VAL A 76 -6.72 1.29 -3.85
C VAL A 76 -8.24 1.25 -3.66
N ASN A 77 -8.97 0.70 -4.63
CA ASN A 77 -10.43 0.61 -4.57
C ASN A 77 -10.90 -0.37 -3.47
N LEU A 78 -10.22 -1.52 -3.31
CA LEU A 78 -10.51 -2.47 -2.23
C LEU A 78 -10.28 -1.85 -0.85
N ALA A 79 -9.18 -1.09 -0.68
CA ALA A 79 -8.89 -0.41 0.58
C ALA A 79 -9.90 0.71 0.87
N GLN A 80 -10.37 1.41 -0.17
CA GLN A 80 -11.45 2.37 -0.02
C GLN A 80 -12.76 1.69 0.43
N GLN A 81 -13.12 0.54 -0.17
CA GLN A 81 -14.29 -0.23 0.26
C GLN A 81 -14.17 -0.68 1.73
N TYR A 82 -12.98 -1.16 2.13
CA TYR A 82 -12.70 -1.55 3.52
C TYR A 82 -12.96 -0.39 4.50
N ALA A 83 -12.49 0.81 4.16
CA ALA A 83 -12.69 1.99 4.97
C ALA A 83 -14.15 2.47 4.98
N ASP A 84 -14.84 2.44 3.83
CA ASP A 84 -16.25 2.84 3.70
C ASP A 84 -17.18 1.91 4.51
N LEU A 85 -16.83 0.62 4.63
CA LEU A 85 -17.56 -0.36 5.44
C LEU A 85 -17.27 -0.27 6.95
N GLY A 86 -16.34 0.60 7.37
CA GLY A 86 -16.02 0.82 8.78
C GLY A 86 -15.38 -0.38 9.47
N TYR A 87 -14.68 -1.24 8.72
CA TYR A 87 -13.97 -2.39 9.26
C TYR A 87 -12.76 -2.01 10.10
N ASP A 88 -12.27 -2.96 10.88
CA ASP A 88 -11.20 -2.75 11.86
C ASP A 88 -9.91 -2.27 11.17
N PRO A 89 -9.47 -1.02 11.39
CA PRO A 89 -8.26 -0.50 10.77
C PRO A 89 -7.00 -1.23 11.24
N ASP A 90 -6.95 -1.70 12.49
CA ASP A 90 -5.77 -2.34 13.05
C ASP A 90 -5.53 -3.70 12.38
N ALA A 91 -6.60 -4.41 12.02
CA ALA A 91 -6.53 -5.64 11.23
C ALA A 91 -5.94 -5.42 9.83
N LEU A 92 -6.33 -4.33 9.14
CA LEU A 92 -5.75 -3.99 7.84
C LEU A 92 -4.29 -3.55 7.97
N ILE A 93 -3.97 -2.69 8.94
CA ILE A 93 -2.59 -2.26 9.17
C ILE A 93 -1.72 -3.49 9.48
N SER A 94 -2.14 -4.38 10.37
CA SER A 94 -1.40 -5.61 10.70
C SER A 94 -1.19 -6.50 9.47
N ARG A 95 -2.20 -6.66 8.60
CA ARG A 95 -2.07 -7.41 7.35
C ARG A 95 -1.07 -6.78 6.38
N LEU A 96 -1.06 -5.45 6.27
CA LEU A 96 -0.08 -4.76 5.45
C LEU A 96 1.33 -4.87 6.08
N ALA A 97 1.44 -4.88 7.40
CA ALA A 97 2.70 -5.06 8.11
C ALA A 97 3.37 -6.39 7.72
N THR A 98 2.62 -7.50 7.65
CA THR A 98 3.16 -8.81 7.24
C THR A 98 3.65 -8.81 5.79
N ILE A 99 3.03 -8.03 4.91
CA ILE A 99 3.47 -7.93 3.52
C ILE A 99 4.75 -7.09 3.41
N VAL A 100 4.81 -5.92 4.08
CA VAL A 100 5.95 -5.00 3.93
C VAL A 100 7.24 -5.52 4.56
N VAL A 101 7.17 -6.40 5.55
CA VAL A 101 8.38 -6.99 6.17
C VAL A 101 9.04 -8.05 5.29
N HIS A 102 8.38 -8.51 4.22
CA HIS A 102 8.97 -9.40 3.23
C HIS A 102 9.68 -8.64 2.09
N ASP A 103 9.61 -7.30 2.06
CA ASP A 103 10.18 -6.47 1.00
C ASP A 103 11.69 -6.32 1.13
N ASN A 104 12.43 -7.14 0.37
CA ASN A 104 13.88 -6.98 0.22
C ASN A 104 14.24 -6.08 -0.96
N PHE A 105 13.25 -5.75 -1.78
CA PHE A 105 13.44 -5.08 -3.06
C PHE A 105 13.75 -3.59 -2.91
N THR A 106 13.39 -2.97 -1.79
CA THR A 106 13.68 -1.55 -1.51
C THR A 106 14.53 -1.31 -0.26
N GLU A 107 15.20 -2.34 0.27
CA GLU A 107 15.99 -2.26 1.52
C GLU A 107 15.19 -1.59 2.67
N MET A 108 13.96 -2.04 2.94
CA MET A 108 13.08 -1.52 4.00
C MET A 108 12.35 -0.17 3.71
N HIS A 109 12.25 0.31 2.46
CA HIS A 109 11.39 1.50 2.20
C HIS A 109 9.92 1.24 2.52
N ALA A 110 9.43 0.02 2.28
CA ALA A 110 8.07 -0.33 2.64
C ALA A 110 7.84 -0.25 4.16
N PHE A 111 8.84 -0.61 4.98
CA PHE A 111 8.78 -0.50 6.44
C PHE A 111 8.67 0.96 6.91
N LYS A 112 9.52 1.89 6.41
CA LYS A 112 9.44 3.30 6.82
C LYS A 112 8.09 3.93 6.47
N HIS A 113 7.54 3.61 5.29
CA HIS A 113 6.22 4.12 4.87
C HIS A 113 5.09 3.51 5.70
N HIS A 114 5.21 2.23 6.07
CA HIS A 114 4.27 1.56 6.95
C HIS A 114 4.26 2.17 8.35
N GLN A 115 5.45 2.35 8.96
CA GLN A 115 5.57 2.98 10.28
C GLN A 115 5.00 4.40 10.29
N ALA A 116 5.35 5.23 9.30
CA ALA A 116 4.78 6.58 9.18
C ALA A 116 3.25 6.55 9.04
N THR A 117 2.71 5.61 8.25
CA THR A 117 1.25 5.44 8.13
C THR A 117 0.62 5.11 9.48
N PHE A 118 1.17 4.13 10.21
CA PHE A 118 0.65 3.73 11.51
C PHE A 118 0.62 4.91 12.49
N GLU A 119 1.74 5.60 12.65
CA GLU A 119 1.86 6.75 13.55
C GLU A 119 0.87 7.88 13.18
N GLU A 120 0.79 8.21 11.89
CA GLU A 120 -0.10 9.27 11.41
C GLU A 120 -1.58 8.90 11.47
N PHE A 121 -1.93 7.62 11.25
CA PHE A 121 -3.29 7.12 11.37
C PHE A 121 -3.83 7.40 12.78
N HIS A 122 -3.06 7.04 13.81
CA HIS A 122 -3.46 7.26 15.20
C HIS A 122 -3.48 8.75 15.58
N ALA A 123 -2.59 9.56 15.01
CA ALA A 123 -2.57 11.02 15.21
C ALA A 123 -3.67 11.78 14.43
N THR A 124 -4.24 11.18 13.40
CA THR A 124 -5.23 11.82 12.52
C THR A 124 -6.64 11.76 13.07
N ARG A 125 -7.45 12.80 12.84
CA ARG A 125 -8.86 12.85 13.25
C ARG A 125 -9.75 11.92 12.40
N LEU A 126 -10.76 11.32 13.04
CA LEU A 126 -11.62 10.25 12.49
C LEU A 126 -12.10 10.46 11.04
N PRO A 127 -12.61 11.63 10.61
CA PRO A 127 -13.16 11.77 9.26
C PRO A 127 -12.11 11.64 8.13
N TRP A 128 -10.83 11.59 8.47
CA TRP A 128 -9.72 11.61 7.52
C TRP A 128 -8.79 10.40 7.63
N ARG A 129 -8.96 9.58 8.68
CA ARG A 129 -8.10 8.42 8.95
C ARG A 129 -8.07 7.41 7.81
N TRP A 130 -9.18 7.24 7.11
CA TRP A 130 -9.29 6.35 5.95
C TRP A 130 -8.22 6.59 4.88
N ARG A 131 -7.76 7.86 4.73
CA ARG A 131 -6.75 8.21 3.73
C ARG A 131 -5.44 7.48 3.97
N HIS A 132 -5.06 7.28 5.24
CA HIS A 132 -3.85 6.55 5.60
C HIS A 132 -3.98 5.07 5.22
N LEU A 133 -5.14 4.44 5.47
CA LEU A 133 -5.38 3.04 5.09
C LEU A 133 -5.25 2.84 3.57
N VAL A 134 -5.88 3.72 2.79
CA VAL A 134 -5.81 3.67 1.32
C VAL A 134 -4.39 3.94 0.82
N SER A 135 -3.71 4.95 1.37
CA SER A 135 -2.33 5.27 0.99
C SER A 135 -1.34 4.17 1.36
N ALA A 136 -1.52 3.47 2.48
CA ALA A 136 -0.68 2.34 2.85
C ALA A 136 -0.86 1.16 1.90
N ALA A 137 -2.10 0.77 1.61
CA ALA A 137 -2.38 -0.30 0.66
C ALA A 137 -1.83 0.03 -0.73
N GLN A 138 -1.95 1.30 -1.16
CA GLN A 138 -1.35 1.78 -2.40
C GLN A 138 0.18 1.67 -2.38
N ALA A 139 0.84 2.17 -1.33
CA ALA A 139 2.29 2.12 -1.20
C ALA A 139 2.81 0.67 -1.20
N SER A 140 2.14 -0.22 -0.47
CA SER A 140 2.44 -1.66 -0.48
C SER A 140 2.31 -2.23 -1.89
N ALA A 141 1.25 -1.93 -2.64
CA ALA A 141 1.08 -2.43 -4.01
C ALA A 141 2.11 -1.88 -5.02
N ILE A 142 2.50 -0.61 -4.90
CA ILE A 142 3.52 -0.01 -5.79
C ILE A 142 4.90 -0.60 -5.52
N SER A 143 5.24 -0.72 -4.24
CA SER A 143 6.58 -1.12 -3.81
C SER A 143 6.76 -2.63 -3.74
N TYR A 144 5.68 -3.43 -3.84
CA TYR A 144 5.76 -4.87 -3.78
C TYR A 144 6.70 -5.42 -4.86
N GLY A 145 7.89 -5.81 -4.42
CA GLY A 145 8.94 -6.37 -5.24
C GLY A 145 9.07 -7.85 -4.95
N LYS A 146 8.88 -8.68 -5.98
CA LYS A 146 8.89 -10.15 -5.86
C LYS A 146 10.25 -10.75 -5.49
N ASN A 147 11.30 -9.93 -5.33
CA ASN A 147 12.55 -10.44 -4.81
C ASN A 147 12.49 -10.49 -3.29
N MET A 148 12.29 -11.70 -2.76
CA MET A 148 12.19 -12.01 -1.34
C MET A 148 13.39 -12.81 -0.81
N GLU A 149 14.50 -12.83 -1.55
CA GLU A 149 15.70 -13.64 -1.24
C GLU A 149 16.22 -13.44 0.19
N VAL A 150 16.49 -12.21 0.64
CA VAL A 150 17.00 -11.95 2.00
C VAL A 150 16.04 -12.42 3.10
N TYR A 151 14.73 -12.28 2.90
CA TYR A 151 13.70 -12.73 3.83
C TYR A 151 13.63 -14.26 3.86
N GLU A 152 13.64 -14.89 2.68
CA GLU A 152 13.65 -16.34 2.52
C GLU A 152 14.89 -16.97 3.18
N GLU A 153 16.09 -16.42 2.92
CA GLU A 153 17.34 -16.82 3.55
C GLU A 153 17.29 -16.65 5.08
N ALA A 154 16.76 -15.53 5.57
CA ALA A 154 16.63 -15.29 7.00
C ALA A 154 15.67 -16.29 7.67
N VAL A 155 14.56 -16.64 7.02
CA VAL A 155 13.63 -17.67 7.50
C VAL A 155 14.32 -19.03 7.57
N GLU A 156 15.07 -19.41 6.53
CA GLU A 156 15.83 -20.66 6.52
C GLU A 156 16.86 -20.72 7.67
N LEU A 157 17.62 -19.64 7.88
CA LEU A 157 18.62 -19.56 8.96
C LEU A 157 18.01 -19.60 10.36
N LEU A 158 16.82 -19.03 10.56
CA LEU A 158 16.14 -19.01 11.86
C LEU A 158 15.39 -20.31 12.17
N HIS A 159 15.09 -21.12 11.16
CA HIS A 159 14.47 -22.43 11.31
C HIS A 159 15.48 -23.60 11.39
N ALA A 160 16.78 -23.32 11.23
CA ALA A 160 17.88 -24.26 11.40
C ALA A 160 18.32 -24.42 12.88
#